data_AF-A0A964P679-F1
#
_entry.id   AF-A0A964P679-F1
#
_cell.length_a   1.000
_cell.length_b   1.000
_cell.length_c   1.000
_cell.angle_alpha   90.00
_cell.angle_beta   90.00
_cell.angle_gamma   90.00
#
_symmetry.space_group_name_H-M   'P 1'
#
loop_
_entity.id
_entity.type
_entity.pdbx_description
1 polymer ?
#
loop_
_entity_poly.entity_id
_entity_poly.type
_entity_poly.pdbx_seq_one_letter_code
_entity_poly.pdbx_strand_id
1 'polypeptide(L)' 'MRPIHTSILALTLAALPLASTASAQWVTFSNQSSTRLAAATALTGQDNIEKDFAMADFDQDGDTDLVVMRKFPGSIQST' A
#
# COMPACT_ATOMS: atom_id res chain seq x y z
N MET A 1 -61.01 23.68 -31.51
CA MET A 1 -60.08 22.55 -31.25
C MET A 1 -58.66 23.09 -31.32
N ARG A 2 -57.87 23.00 -30.24
CA ARG A 2 -56.48 23.48 -30.16
C ARG A 2 -55.58 22.29 -29.79
N PRO A 3 -54.40 22.10 -30.39
CA PRO A 3 -53.55 20.96 -30.10
C PRO A 3 -52.79 21.19 -28.79
N ILE A 4 -52.62 20.13 -27.99
CA ILE A 4 -51.82 20.12 -26.77
C ILE A 4 -50.40 19.74 -27.18
N HIS A 5 -49.42 20.63 -26.98
CA HIS A 5 -48.01 20.31 -27.17
C HIS A 5 -47.46 19.65 -25.89
N THR A 6 -47.30 18.33 -25.93
CA THR A 6 -46.60 17.57 -24.89
C THR A 6 -45.10 17.59 -25.20
N SER A 7 -44.36 18.54 -24.64
CA SER A 7 -42.90 18.53 -24.68
C SER A 7 -42.36 17.57 -23.63
N ILE A 8 -42.02 16.35 -24.04
CA ILE A 8 -41.25 15.41 -23.21
C ILE A 8 -39.76 15.75 -23.39
N LEU A 9 -39.16 16.34 -22.36
CA LEU A 9 -37.72 16.55 -22.28
C LEU A 9 -37.06 15.20 -21.92
N ALA A 10 -36.58 14.47 -22.92
CA ALA A 10 -35.80 13.25 -22.72
C ALA A 10 -34.34 13.63 -22.39
N LEU A 11 -33.97 13.60 -21.11
CA LEU A 11 -32.58 13.74 -20.68
C LEU A 11 -31.93 12.36 -20.66
N THR A 12 -31.28 11.96 -21.76
CA THR A 12 -30.46 10.75 -21.79
C THR A 12 -29.12 11.03 -21.13
N LEU A 13 -28.99 10.74 -19.83
CA LEU A 13 -27.69 10.75 -19.16
C LEU A 13 -27.02 9.40 -19.41
N ALA A 14 -25.96 9.41 -20.21
CA ALA A 14 -25.13 8.25 -20.50
C ALA A 14 -24.62 7.64 -19.19
N ALA A 15 -25.02 6.40 -18.89
CA ALA A 15 -24.49 5.64 -17.78
C ALA A 15 -23.03 5.28 -18.10
N LEU A 16 -22.09 6.03 -17.54
CA LEU A 16 -20.69 5.63 -17.47
C LEU A 16 -20.61 4.29 -16.71
N PRO A 17 -19.92 3.27 -17.25
CA PRO A 17 -19.72 2.04 -16.49
C PRO A 17 -18.79 2.36 -15.31
N LEU A 18 -19.36 2.41 -14.12
CA LEU A 18 -18.61 2.33 -12.86
C LEU A 18 -18.05 0.90 -12.74
N ALA A 19 -17.04 0.58 -13.53
CA ALA A 19 -16.20 -0.58 -13.26
C ALA A 19 -15.21 -0.19 -12.15
N SER A 20 -15.72 0.08 -10.95
CA SER A 20 -14.92 -0.17 -9.75
C SER A 20 -15.16 -1.63 -9.44
N THR A 21 -14.26 -2.49 -9.90
CA THR A 21 -14.08 -3.80 -9.27
C THR A 21 -13.71 -3.49 -7.82
N ALA A 22 -14.72 -3.43 -6.96
CA ALA A 22 -14.54 -3.51 -5.54
C ALA A 22 -13.93 -4.90 -5.28
N SER A 23 -12.60 -4.99 -5.33
CA SER A 23 -11.91 -6.03 -4.57
C SER A 23 -12.46 -5.88 -3.16
N ALA A 24 -13.06 -6.95 -2.65
CA ALA A 24 -13.57 -7.00 -1.29
C ALA A 24 -12.37 -6.89 -0.32
N GLN A 25 -11.88 -5.67 -0.17
CA GLN A 25 -10.81 -5.31 0.72
C GLN A 25 -11.49 -4.90 2.02
N TRP A 26 -11.66 -5.87 2.92
CA TRP A 26 -12.31 -5.69 4.22
C TRP A 26 -11.51 -4.80 5.18
N VAL A 27 -10.35 -4.29 4.73
CA VAL A 27 -9.42 -3.43 5.49
C VAL A 27 -8.85 -2.35 4.56
N THR A 28 -8.98 -1.08 4.92
CA THR A 28 -8.27 0.01 4.23
C THR A 28 -6.83 0.07 4.74
N PHE A 29 -5.84 -0.10 3.87
CA PHE A 29 -4.45 0.14 4.22
C PHE A 29 -4.06 1.59 3.92
N SER A 30 -3.35 2.22 4.85
CA SER A 30 -2.69 3.50 4.64
C SER A 30 -1.21 3.24 4.37
N ASN A 31 -0.65 3.82 3.30
CA ASN A 31 0.79 3.78 3.08
C ASN A 31 1.47 4.70 4.11
N GLN A 32 2.21 4.08 5.03
CA GLN A 32 2.93 4.74 6.12
C GLN A 32 4.41 4.33 6.14
N SER A 33 4.93 3.76 5.05
CA SER A 33 6.30 3.23 5.02
C SER A 33 7.36 4.31 5.22
N SER A 34 7.07 5.56 4.90
CA SER A 34 7.98 6.69 5.11
C SER A 34 8.11 7.11 6.58
N THR A 35 7.14 6.78 7.43
CA THR A 35 7.09 7.17 8.85
C THR A 35 7.32 6.00 9.80
N ARG A 36 6.84 4.80 9.43
CA ARG A 36 6.89 3.59 10.27
C ARG A 36 8.09 2.68 9.99
N LEU A 37 8.80 2.89 8.89
CA LEU A 37 10.02 2.13 8.55
C LEU A 37 11.20 3.09 8.42
N ALA A 38 11.55 3.74 9.54
CA ALA A 38 12.68 4.66 9.62
C ALA A 38 14.01 3.89 9.72
N ALA A 39 14.48 3.35 8.60
CA ALA A 39 15.75 2.64 8.52
C ALA A 39 16.62 3.16 7.35
N ALA A 40 17.94 3.13 7.54
CA ALA A 40 18.87 3.49 6.48
C ALA A 40 18.71 2.58 5.26
N THR A 41 18.90 3.10 4.04
CA THR A 41 18.79 2.33 2.79
C THR A 41 19.68 1.08 2.77
N ALA A 42 20.81 1.09 3.47
CA ALA A 42 21.68 -0.09 3.60
C ALA A 42 21.07 -1.26 4.39
N LEU A 43 19.95 -1.03 5.11
CA LEU A 43 19.21 -2.06 5.86
C LEU A 43 17.94 -2.48 5.13
N THR A 44 17.39 -1.63 4.27
CA THR A 44 16.12 -1.86 3.54
C THR A 44 16.29 -2.14 2.06
N GLY A 45 17.49 -1.90 1.51
CA GLY A 45 17.83 -2.11 0.12
C GLY A 45 18.12 -3.58 -0.21
N GLN A 46 17.93 -3.92 -1.48
CA GLN A 46 18.38 -5.18 -2.04
C GLN A 46 19.90 -5.14 -2.22
N ASP A 47 20.59 -6.03 -1.52
CA ASP A 47 22.03 -6.27 -1.66
C ASP A 47 22.32 -7.77 -1.41
N ASN A 48 23.58 -8.17 -1.63
CA ASN A 48 24.06 -9.54 -1.39
C ASN A 48 24.52 -9.77 0.07
N ILE A 49 24.08 -8.96 1.02
CA ILE A 49 24.48 -9.11 2.43
C ILE A 49 23.38 -9.85 3.18
N GLU A 50 23.77 -10.96 3.80
CA GLU A 50 22.91 -11.72 4.72
C GLU A 50 22.42 -10.82 5.86
N LYS A 51 21.11 -10.84 6.10
CA LYS A 51 20.43 -10.06 7.14
C LYS A 51 19.64 -11.00 8.04
N ASP A 52 19.80 -10.84 9.35
CA ASP A 52 18.95 -11.46 10.36
C ASP A 52 17.90 -10.44 10.84
N PHE A 53 16.72 -10.95 11.18
CA PHE A 53 15.58 -10.13 11.59
C PHE A 53 15.07 -10.55 12.97
N ALA A 54 14.69 -9.57 13.77
CA ALA A 54 13.93 -9.77 15.00
C ALA A 54 12.81 -8.73 15.08
N MET A 55 11.70 -9.08 15.72
CA MET A 55 10.52 -8.22 15.85
C MET A 55 10.04 -8.20 17.29
N ALA A 56 9.73 -7.02 17.80
CA ALA A 56 9.14 -6.77 19.11
C ALA A 56 8.54 -5.36 19.12
N ASP A 57 7.83 -5.00 20.19
CA ASP A 57 7.49 -3.61 20.50
C ASP A 57 8.53 -3.12 21.53
N PHE A 58 9.63 -2.53 21.06
CA PHE A 58 10.80 -2.19 21.87
C PHE A 58 10.62 -0.87 22.63
N ASP A 59 9.89 0.09 22.07
CA ASP A 59 9.64 1.39 22.68
C ASP A 59 8.27 1.52 23.36
N GLN A 60 7.43 0.48 23.27
CA GLN A 60 6.15 0.32 23.96
C GLN A 60 5.07 1.30 23.46
N ASP A 61 5.14 1.69 22.18
CA ASP A 61 4.14 2.57 21.58
C ASP A 61 2.94 1.81 20.98
N GLY A 62 2.99 0.47 21.01
CA GLY A 62 1.94 -0.42 20.52
C GLY A 62 2.07 -0.79 19.04
N ASP A 63 3.06 -0.25 18.34
CA ASP A 63 3.44 -0.67 17.01
C ASP A 63 4.55 -1.74 17.06
N THR A 64 4.58 -2.64 16.07
CA THR A 64 5.64 -3.64 15.99
C THR A 64 6.87 -3.06 15.32
N ASP A 65 7.99 -3.08 16.02
CA ASP A 65 9.29 -2.70 15.52
C ASP A 65 9.99 -3.85 14.78
N LEU A 66 10.93 -3.47 13.92
CA LEU A 66 11.80 -4.37 13.18
C LEU A 66 13.27 -4.06 13.45
N VAL A 67 13.99 -5.05 13.99
CA VAL A 67 15.44 -5.04 14.06
C VAL A 67 16.01 -5.75 12.84
N VAL A 68 16.94 -5.08 12.15
CA VAL A 68 17.66 -5.62 11.00
C VAL A 68 19.15 -5.65 11.31
N MET A 69 19.73 -6.85 11.35
CA MET A 69 21.15 -7.05 11.64
C MET A 69 21.88 -7.51 10.39
N ARG A 70 22.95 -6.79 10.02
CA ARG A 70 23.85 -7.23 8.95
C ARG A 70 24.89 -8.18 9.53
N LYS A 71 25.02 -9.36 8.95
CA LYS A 71 26.02 -10.34 9.35
C LYS A 71 27.31 -10.10 8.57
N PHE A 72 28.45 -9.99 9.25
CA PHE A 72 29.76 -9.87 8.61
C PHE A 72 30.74 -10.94 9.14
N PRO A 73 31.50 -11.63 8.26
CA PRO A 73 31.32 -11.66 6.81
C PRO A 73 30.07 -12.53 6.53
N GLY A 74 29.00 -11.93 6.02
CA GLY A 74 27.89 -12.69 5.46
C GLY A 74 28.51 -13.55 4.36
N SER A 75 28.48 -14.87 4.56
CA SER A 75 28.97 -15.92 3.66
C SER A 75 29.88 -15.41 2.53
N ILE A 76 31.21 -15.46 2.73
CA ILE A 76 32.26 -15.08 1.75
C ILE A 76 31.77 -15.03 0.30
N GLN A 77 31.59 -13.82 -0.23
CA GLN A 77 31.23 -13.62 -1.62
C GLN A 77 32.42 -14.03 -2.49
N SER A 78 32.39 -15.24 -3.06
CA SER A 78 33.33 -15.58 -4.13
C SER A 78 33.07 -14.61 -5.28
N THR A 79 34.11 -13.90 -5.68
CA THR A 79 34.13 -13.05 -6.87
C THR A 79 34.05 -13.89 -8.13
#